data_AF-A0A7S1G2N7-F1
#
_entry.id   AF-A0A7S1G2N7-F1
#
_cell.length_a   1.000
_cell.length_b   1.000
_cell.length_c   1.000
_cell.angle_alpha   90.00
_cell.angle_beta   90.00
_cell.angle_gamma   90.00
#
_symmetry.space_group_name_H-M   'P 1'
#
loop_
_entity.id
_entity.type
_entity.pdbx_description
1 polymer ?
#
loop_
_entity_poly.entity_id
_entity_poly.type
_entity_poly.pdbx_seq_one_letter_code
_entity_poly.pdbx_strand_id
1 'polypeptide(L)'
;RAGLRNPVVVSVKVQNKDTQAVQKTPTSLDNTFLMCDADEKLPQLIAFLQERARDGHKVIAFFLTCAVVDYLAKVLPLVSDLPDAFPVVALHGRMPQKRRVAAYKQFAASKAGVLICTDVAARGIDIPGIDWIVQCDPPQDPSFFVHRA
;
A
#
# COMPACT_ATOMS: atom_id res chain seq x y z
N ARG A 1 20.68 -0.74 -18.73
CA ARG A 1 21.48 -0.42 -17.52
C ARG A 1 20.65 0.51 -16.64
N ALA A 2 19.83 -0.03 -15.74
CA ALA A 2 19.09 0.78 -14.76
C ALA A 2 20.03 1.08 -13.59
N GLY A 3 20.74 2.21 -13.65
CA GLY A 3 21.53 2.73 -12.55
C GLY A 3 20.79 3.90 -11.92
N LEU A 4 20.51 3.82 -10.62
CA LEU A 4 19.96 4.94 -9.86
C LEU A 4 20.95 6.12 -9.95
N ARG A 5 20.54 7.20 -10.64
CA ARG A 5 21.29 8.46 -10.67
C ARG A 5 21.00 9.19 -9.35
N ASN A 6 21.81 8.91 -8.32
CA ASN A 6 21.68 9.41 -6.93
C ASN A 6 20.76 8.57 -6.02
N PRO A 7 21.17 7.34 -5.65
CA PRO A 7 20.41 6.53 -4.70
C PRO A 7 20.43 7.18 -3.30
N VAL A 8 19.25 7.38 -2.72
CA VAL A 8 19.11 7.81 -1.33
C VAL A 8 18.88 6.59 -0.46
N VAL A 9 19.80 6.33 0.47
CA VAL A 9 19.68 5.23 1.43
C VAL A 9 18.72 5.64 2.53
N VAL A 10 17.56 4.99 2.58
CA VAL A 10 16.60 5.18 3.66
C VAL A 10 16.99 4.26 4.82
N SER A 11 17.48 4.84 5.92
CA SER A 11 17.84 4.09 7.12
C SER A 11 17.07 4.60 8.33
N VAL A 12 16.65 3.67 9.17
CA VAL A 12 15.55 3.89 10.11
C VAL A 12 16.07 3.35 11.48
N LYS A 13 16.38 4.24 12.47
CA LYS A 13 16.81 4.03 13.91
C LYS A 13 15.80 4.09 15.17
N VAL A 14 15.17 3.02 15.71
CA VAL A 14 14.23 3.16 16.87
C VAL A 14 15.09 3.16 18.11
N GLN A 15 14.80 4.06 19.06
CA GLN A 15 15.42 4.04 20.37
C GLN A 15 14.59 3.18 21.33
N ASN A 16 15.11 2.00 21.67
CA ASN A 16 14.69 1.29 22.87
C ASN A 16 15.42 1.89 24.07
N LYS A 17 14.71 2.22 25.16
CA LYS A 17 15.31 2.89 26.33
C LYS A 17 16.28 1.99 27.12
N ASP A 18 16.25 0.67 26.91
CA ASP A 18 17.06 -0.29 27.68
C ASP A 18 18.22 -0.95 26.90
N THR A 19 18.33 -0.71 25.60
CA THR A 19 19.44 -1.23 24.79
C THR A 19 19.79 -0.22 23.70
N GLN A 20 21.05 0.24 23.64
CA GLN A 20 21.57 1.13 22.59
C GLN A 20 21.69 0.43 21.22
N ALA A 21 20.79 -0.51 20.91
CA ALA A 21 20.73 -1.22 19.65
C ALA A 21 19.62 -0.61 18.78
N VAL A 22 20.01 -0.18 17.59
CA VAL A 22 19.23 0.67 16.71
C VAL A 22 18.52 -0.17 15.64
N GLN A 23 17.20 -0.37 15.74
CA GLN A 23 16.39 -1.03 14.69
C GLN A 23 15.04 -0.30 14.47
N LYS A 24 14.75 0.34 13.31
CA LYS A 24 13.36 0.81 12.94
C LYS A 24 12.74 0.05 11.76
N THR A 25 13.05 -1.22 11.59
CA THR A 25 12.16 -2.08 10.81
C THR A 25 11.60 -3.07 11.81
N PRO A 26 10.27 -3.24 11.93
CA PRO A 26 9.72 -4.32 12.74
C PRO A 26 10.42 -5.62 12.33
N THR A 27 10.86 -6.43 13.30
CA THR A 27 11.56 -7.68 13.01
C THR A 27 10.72 -8.67 12.19
N SER A 28 9.39 -8.51 12.20
CA SER A 28 8.44 -9.28 11.41
C SER A 28 8.19 -8.71 10.01
N LEU A 29 8.70 -7.52 9.67
CA LEU A 29 8.48 -6.90 8.37
C LEU A 29 9.57 -7.32 7.38
N ASP A 30 9.16 -8.07 6.36
CA ASP A 30 10.01 -8.41 5.23
C ASP A 30 9.76 -7.46 4.06
N ASN A 31 10.84 -6.92 3.49
CA ASN A 31 10.77 -5.94 2.40
C ASN A 31 11.37 -6.54 1.13
N THR A 32 10.54 -6.67 0.10
CA THR A 32 10.93 -7.17 -1.22
C THR A 32 10.61 -6.15 -2.31
N PHE A 33 11.20 -6.31 -3.50
CA PHE A 33 10.94 -5.45 -4.64
C PHE A 33 10.87 -6.26 -5.94
N LEU A 34 10.12 -5.72 -6.90
CA LEU A 34 10.02 -6.23 -8.26
C LEU A 34 10.53 -5.17 -9.22
N MET A 35 11.49 -5.54 -10.08
CA MET A 35 11.88 -4.69 -11.22
C MET A 35 11.01 -5.06 -12.42
N CYS A 36 10.33 -4.07 -12.97
CA CYS A 36 9.50 -4.22 -14.17
C CYS A 36 9.51 -2.91 -14.96
N ASP A 37 9.15 -2.99 -16.24
CA ASP A 37 8.96 -1.80 -17.06
C ASP A 37 7.67 -1.07 -16.66
N ALA A 38 7.56 0.21 -17.04
CA ALA A 38 6.49 1.07 -16.54
C ALA A 38 5.08 0.60 -16.95
N ASP A 39 4.97 0.02 -18.14
CA ASP A 39 3.77 -0.58 -18.72
C ASP A 39 3.41 -1.93 -18.08
N GLU A 40 4.38 -2.64 -17.52
CA GLU A 40 4.17 -3.91 -16.81
C GLU A 40 3.66 -3.73 -15.37
N LYS A 41 3.80 -2.54 -14.77
CA LYS A 41 3.41 -2.29 -13.37
C LYS A 41 1.97 -2.71 -13.05
N LEU A 42 1.03 -2.35 -13.92
CA LEU A 42 -0.39 -2.63 -13.68
C LEU A 42 -0.71 -4.14 -13.85
N PRO A 43 -0.27 -4.83 -14.92
CA PRO A 43 -0.36 -6.28 -15.00
C PRO A 43 0.26 -7.00 -13.80
N GLN A 44 1.43 -6.58 -13.33
CA GLN A 44 2.09 -7.17 -12.16
C GLN A 44 1.29 -6.96 -10.87
N LEU A 45 0.74 -5.76 -10.67
CA LEU A 45 -0.16 -5.48 -9.54
C LEU A 45 -1.41 -6.36 -9.59
N ILE A 46 -2.03 -6.51 -10.77
CA ILE A 46 -3.22 -7.37 -10.95
C ILE A 46 -2.89 -8.81 -10.59
N ALA A 47 -1.80 -9.37 -11.13
CA ALA A 47 -1.37 -10.73 -10.83
C ALA A 47 -1.13 -10.94 -9.33
N PHE A 48 -0.45 -9.97 -8.69
CA PHE A 48 -0.22 -9.96 -7.24
C PHE A 48 -1.54 -9.97 -6.46
N LEU A 49 -2.48 -9.07 -6.79
CA LEU A 49 -3.77 -8.98 -6.09
C LEU A 49 -4.62 -10.23 -6.28
N GLN A 50 -4.61 -10.84 -7.46
CA GLN A 50 -5.33 -12.09 -7.72
C GLN A 50 -4.80 -13.24 -6.85
N GLU A 51 -3.49 -13.34 -6.68
CA GLU A 51 -2.88 -14.34 -5.80
C GLU A 51 -3.28 -14.10 -4.35
N ARG A 52 -3.14 -12.86 -3.87
CA ARG A 52 -3.48 -12.51 -2.49
C ARG A 52 -4.97 -12.59 -2.18
N ALA A 53 -5.82 -12.42 -3.19
CA ALA A 53 -7.25 -12.64 -3.08
C ALA A 53 -7.60 -14.11 -2.84
N ARG A 54 -6.88 -15.06 -3.47
CA ARG A 54 -7.07 -16.50 -3.24
C ARG A 54 -6.70 -16.91 -1.81
N ASP A 55 -5.67 -16.30 -1.26
CA ASP A 55 -5.18 -16.58 0.10
C ASP A 55 -6.02 -15.87 1.18
N GLY A 56 -6.93 -14.97 0.79
CA GLY A 56 -7.75 -14.20 1.73
C GLY A 56 -6.97 -13.10 2.47
N HIS A 57 -5.91 -12.56 1.88
CA HIS A 57 -5.10 -11.51 2.49
C HIS A 57 -5.75 -10.12 2.42
N LYS A 58 -5.28 -9.23 3.30
CA LYS A 58 -5.65 -7.82 3.34
C LYS A 58 -4.45 -6.96 2.93
N VAL A 59 -4.64 -6.15 1.89
CA VAL A 59 -3.57 -5.43 1.21
C VAL A 59 -3.80 -3.93 1.26
N ILE A 60 -2.74 -3.14 1.47
CA ILE A 60 -2.75 -1.70 1.22
C ILE A 60 -1.85 -1.40 0.03
N ALA A 61 -2.36 -0.72 -1.00
CA ALA A 61 -1.62 -0.31 -2.18
C ALA A 61 -1.53 1.22 -2.26
N PHE A 62 -0.30 1.72 -2.23
CA PHE A 62 0.00 3.16 -2.25
C PHE A 62 0.27 3.68 -3.66
N PHE A 63 -0.40 4.79 -3.99
CA PHE A 63 -0.27 5.51 -5.25
C PHE A 63 0.01 6.99 -5.02
N LEU A 64 0.65 7.63 -6.00
CA LEU A 64 1.10 9.00 -5.86
C LEU A 64 -0.04 10.03 -5.90
N THR A 65 -1.09 9.78 -6.69
CA THR A 65 -2.14 10.79 -6.95
C THR A 65 -3.54 10.30 -6.63
N CYS A 66 -4.41 11.21 -6.19
CA CYS A 66 -5.83 10.93 -5.97
C CYS A 66 -6.52 10.44 -7.25
N ALA A 67 -6.14 10.97 -8.41
CA ALA A 67 -6.72 10.60 -9.69
C ALA A 67 -6.44 9.13 -10.05
N VAL A 68 -5.23 8.65 -9.77
CA VAL A 68 -4.89 7.22 -9.97
C VAL A 68 -5.68 6.34 -9.01
N VAL A 69 -5.82 6.75 -7.75
CA VAL A 69 -6.66 6.02 -6.77
C VAL A 69 -8.10 5.89 -7.27
N ASP A 70 -8.72 7.00 -7.68
CA ASP A 70 -10.09 7.02 -8.22
C ASP A 70 -10.24 6.18 -9.50
N TYR A 71 -9.23 6.22 -10.37
CA TYR A 71 -9.21 5.46 -11.62
C TYR A 71 -9.12 3.95 -11.34
N LEU A 72 -8.12 3.52 -10.57
CA LEU A 72 -7.89 2.10 -10.30
C LEU A 72 -9.00 1.47 -9.47
N ALA A 73 -9.61 2.22 -8.55
CA ALA A 73 -10.77 1.73 -7.80
C ALA A 73 -11.98 1.40 -8.70
N LYS A 74 -12.09 2.02 -9.88
CA LYS A 74 -13.11 1.70 -10.87
C LYS A 74 -12.66 0.61 -11.83
N VAL A 75 -11.39 0.63 -12.23
CA VAL A 75 -10.88 -0.23 -13.29
C VAL A 75 -10.55 -1.63 -12.78
N LEU A 76 -9.91 -1.77 -11.62
CA LEU A 76 -9.50 -3.08 -11.11
C LEU A 76 -10.67 -4.08 -11.04
N PRO A 77 -11.83 -3.75 -10.42
CA PRO A 77 -12.97 -4.67 -10.40
C PRO A 77 -13.43 -5.14 -11.79
N LEU A 78 -13.13 -4.39 -12.86
CA LEU A 78 -13.53 -4.72 -14.23
C LEU A 78 -12.51 -5.58 -14.98
N VAL A 79 -11.24 -5.55 -14.60
CA VAL A 79 -10.13 -6.11 -15.41
C VAL A 79 -9.32 -7.19 -14.70
N SER A 80 -9.50 -7.37 -13.39
CA SER A 80 -8.66 -8.27 -12.58
C SER A 80 -9.35 -9.54 -12.09
N ASP A 81 -10.58 -9.83 -12.50
CA ASP A 81 -11.35 -11.02 -12.09
C ASP A 81 -11.24 -11.30 -10.58
N LEU A 82 -11.31 -10.25 -9.76
CA LEU A 82 -11.22 -10.37 -8.31
C LEU A 82 -12.54 -10.93 -7.76
N PRO A 83 -12.49 -11.84 -6.77
CA PRO A 83 -13.71 -12.36 -6.16
C PRO A 83 -14.42 -11.25 -5.37
N ASP A 84 -15.76 -11.33 -5.27
CA ASP A 84 -16.58 -10.37 -4.51
C ASP A 84 -16.15 -10.27 -3.03
N ALA A 85 -15.58 -11.36 -2.49
CA ALA A 85 -15.03 -11.42 -1.13
C ALA A 85 -13.73 -10.60 -0.95
N PHE A 86 -13.14 -10.08 -2.04
CA PHE A 86 -11.94 -9.25 -2.05
C PHE A 86 -12.29 -7.83 -2.54
N PRO A 87 -12.90 -6.99 -1.68
CA PRO A 87 -13.33 -5.65 -2.09
C PRO A 87 -12.14 -4.75 -2.42
N VAL A 88 -12.30 -3.95 -3.48
CA VAL A 88 -11.41 -2.85 -3.83
C VAL A 88 -11.97 -1.57 -3.20
N VAL A 89 -11.23 -0.97 -2.26
CA VAL A 89 -11.67 0.22 -1.51
C VAL A 89 -10.72 1.38 -1.80
N ALA A 90 -11.27 2.55 -2.13
CA ALA A 90 -10.50 3.77 -2.39
C ALA A 90 -10.44 4.67 -1.15
N LEU A 91 -9.28 5.28 -0.90
CA LEU A 91 -9.12 6.27 0.16
C LEU A 91 -8.10 7.34 -0.19
N HIS A 92 -8.56 8.57 -0.39
CA HIS A 92 -7.66 9.71 -0.64
C HIS A 92 -8.19 11.02 -0.02
N GLY A 93 -7.31 12.00 0.15
CA GLY A 93 -7.61 13.24 0.88
C GLY A 93 -8.65 14.16 0.24
N ARG A 94 -8.95 13.98 -1.07
CA ARG A 94 -9.99 14.75 -1.78
C ARG A 94 -11.39 14.13 -1.66
N MET A 95 -11.54 12.98 -0.99
CA MET A 95 -12.85 12.38 -0.76
C MET A 95 -13.63 13.16 0.30
N PRO A 96 -14.96 13.32 0.14
CA PRO A 96 -15.82 13.83 1.20
C PRO A 96 -15.65 13.05 2.50
N GLN A 97 -15.59 13.74 3.64
CA GLN A 97 -15.37 13.14 4.97
C GLN A 97 -16.27 11.92 5.23
N LYS A 98 -17.57 12.03 4.91
CA LYS A 98 -18.54 10.94 5.08
C LYS A 98 -18.16 9.70 4.28
N ARG A 99 -17.72 9.85 3.03
CA ARG A 99 -17.26 8.74 2.18
C ARG A 99 -15.95 8.16 2.71
N ARG A 100 -15.03 9.00 3.19
CA ARG A 100 -13.76 8.58 3.77
C ARG A 100 -13.95 7.69 4.99
N VAL A 101 -14.84 8.11 5.90
CA VAL A 101 -15.19 7.33 7.11
C VAL A 101 -15.88 6.01 6.73
N ALA A 102 -16.77 6.02 5.75
CA ALA A 102 -17.44 4.80 5.28
C ALA A 102 -16.45 3.81 4.66
N ALA A 103 -15.56 4.28 3.78
CA ALA A 103 -14.52 3.46 3.15
C ALA A 103 -13.56 2.85 4.19
N TYR A 104 -13.11 3.65 5.16
CA TYR A 104 -12.30 3.15 6.27
C TYR A 104 -13.02 2.06 7.05
N LYS A 105 -14.28 2.28 7.46
CA LYS A 105 -15.06 1.29 8.21
C LYS A 105 -15.29 0.00 7.42
N GLN A 106 -15.60 0.13 6.13
CA GLN A 106 -15.77 -1.00 5.22
C GLN A 106 -14.50 -1.84 5.16
N PHE A 107 -13.35 -1.20 4.91
CA PHE A 107 -12.08 -1.92 4.79
C PHE A 107 -11.61 -2.48 6.13
N ALA A 108 -11.74 -1.73 7.23
CA ALA A 108 -11.39 -2.17 8.57
C ALA A 108 -12.17 -3.45 8.97
N ALA A 109 -13.46 -3.51 8.64
CA ALA A 109 -14.31 -4.69 8.91
C ALA A 109 -14.10 -5.86 7.93
N SER A 110 -13.42 -5.63 6.80
CA SER A 110 -13.16 -6.67 5.80
C SER A 110 -12.05 -7.61 6.27
N LYS A 111 -12.25 -8.91 6.02
CA LYS A 111 -11.26 -9.96 6.30
C LYS A 111 -10.16 -10.02 5.24
N ALA A 112 -10.52 -9.75 4.00
CA ALA A 112 -9.63 -9.70 2.84
C ALA A 112 -10.00 -8.46 1.99
N GLY A 113 -9.13 -8.08 1.06
CA GLY A 113 -9.39 -6.98 0.14
C GLY A 113 -8.18 -6.09 -0.08
N VAL A 114 -8.34 -5.08 -0.92
CA VAL A 114 -7.30 -4.08 -1.19
C VAL A 114 -7.79 -2.67 -0.90
N LEU A 115 -7.03 -1.93 -0.10
CA LEU A 115 -7.17 -0.49 0.08
C LEU A 115 -6.20 0.24 -0.85
N ILE A 116 -6.73 1.00 -1.78
CA ILE A 116 -5.99 1.82 -2.73
C ILE A 116 -5.99 3.24 -2.18
N CYS A 117 -4.81 3.77 -1.83
CA CYS A 117 -4.73 5.06 -1.17
C CYS A 117 -3.50 5.89 -1.53
N THR A 118 -3.56 7.19 -1.18
CA THR A 118 -2.39 8.08 -1.21
C THR A 118 -1.77 8.23 0.18
N ASP A 119 -0.51 8.66 0.23
CA ASP A 119 0.23 8.92 1.48
C ASP A 119 -0.52 9.79 2.48
N VAL A 120 -1.05 10.91 1.99
CA VAL A 120 -1.73 11.91 2.81
C VAL A 120 -2.98 11.32 3.45
N ALA A 121 -3.62 10.36 2.77
CA ALA A 121 -4.85 9.77 3.25
C ALA A 121 -4.63 8.63 4.23
N ALA A 122 -3.54 7.87 4.11
CA ALA A 122 -3.24 6.78 5.05
C ALA A 122 -2.60 7.27 6.36
N ARG A 123 -2.11 8.52 6.41
CA ARG A 123 -1.52 9.09 7.62
C ARG A 123 -2.51 9.08 8.78
N GLY A 124 -2.11 8.44 9.89
CA GLY A 124 -2.91 8.35 11.11
C GLY A 124 -4.06 7.37 11.02
N ILE A 125 -4.06 6.50 10.00
CA ILE A 125 -5.03 5.42 9.87
C ILE A 125 -4.39 4.14 10.40
N ASP A 126 -4.89 3.68 11.53
CA ASP A 126 -4.56 2.36 12.09
C ASP A 126 -5.60 1.35 11.56
N ILE A 127 -5.16 0.45 10.66
CA ILE A 127 -5.97 -0.67 10.17
C ILE A 127 -5.30 -1.95 10.66
N PRO A 128 -5.95 -2.72 11.56
CA PRO A 128 -5.39 -3.98 12.01
C PRO A 128 -5.48 -5.06 10.93
N GLY A 129 -4.58 -6.04 11.03
CA GLY A 129 -4.60 -7.26 10.21
C GLY A 129 -4.27 -7.02 8.74
N ILE A 130 -3.32 -6.13 8.45
CA ILE A 130 -2.75 -5.97 7.10
C ILE A 130 -1.65 -7.01 6.91
N ASP A 131 -1.75 -7.79 5.83
CA ASP A 131 -0.76 -8.81 5.48
C ASP A 131 0.31 -8.24 4.53
N TRP A 132 -0.11 -7.33 3.63
CA TRP A 132 0.76 -6.80 2.59
C TRP A 132 0.61 -5.30 2.40
N ILE A 133 1.74 -4.63 2.21
CA ILE A 133 1.82 -3.23 1.83
C ILE A 133 2.58 -3.14 0.51
N VAL A 134 1.90 -2.66 -0.52
CA VAL A 134 2.45 -2.50 -1.87
C VAL A 134 2.69 -1.02 -2.13
N GLN A 135 3.94 -0.67 -2.45
CA GLN A 135 4.32 0.68 -2.85
C GLN A 135 4.43 0.76 -4.38
N CYS A 136 3.29 0.87 -5.09
CA CYS A 136 3.25 0.91 -6.56
C CYS A 136 4.01 2.12 -7.12
N ASP A 137 3.87 3.25 -6.43
CA ASP A 137 4.69 4.43 -6.65
C ASP A 137 5.62 4.63 -5.45
N PRO A 138 6.95 4.71 -5.67
CA PRO A 138 7.87 5.00 -4.59
C PRO A 138 7.52 6.36 -3.96
N PRO A 139 7.67 6.50 -2.63
CA PRO A 139 7.37 7.75 -1.98
C PRO A 139 8.31 8.85 -2.47
N GLN A 140 7.79 10.08 -2.56
CA GLN A 140 8.61 11.25 -2.90
C GLN A 140 9.62 11.60 -1.80
N ASP A 141 9.30 11.25 -0.56
CA ASP A 141 10.15 11.45 0.61
C ASP A 141 10.55 10.09 1.21
N PRO A 142 11.86 9.78 1.35
CA PRO A 142 12.36 8.61 2.07
C PRO A 142 11.67 8.30 3.40
N SER A 143 11.31 9.33 4.17
CA SER A 143 10.63 9.16 5.45
C SER A 143 9.26 8.48 5.29
N PHE A 144 8.58 8.65 4.16
CA PHE A 144 7.27 8.03 3.92
C PHE A 144 7.40 6.53 3.64
N PHE A 145 8.55 6.04 3.16
CA PHE A 145 8.76 4.60 2.98
C PHE A 145 8.53 3.85 4.30
N VAL A 146 8.98 4.45 5.40
CA VAL A 146 8.86 3.91 6.76
C VAL A 146 7.44 4.02 7.28
N HIS A 147 6.79 5.16 7.06
CA HIS A 147 5.42 5.38 7.52
C HIS A 147 4.40 4.52 6.76
N ARG A 148 4.79 3.97 5.61
CA ARG A 148 4.01 3.02 4.83
C ARG A 148 4.25 1.57 5.23
N ALA A 149 5.29 1.27 6.03
CA ALA A 149 5.76 -0.09 6.31
C ALA A 149 5.30 -0.59 7.69
#